data_AF-A0A837HYL5-F1
#
_entry.id   AF-A0A837HYL5-F1
#
_cell.length_a   1.000
_cell.length_b   1.000
_cell.length_c   1.000
_cell.angle_alpha   90.00
_cell.angle_beta   90.00
_cell.angle_gamma   90.00
#
_symmetry.space_group_name_H-M   'P 1'
#
loop_
_entity.id
_entity.type
_entity.pdbx_description
1 polymer ?
#
loop_
_entity_poly.entity_id
_entity_poly.type
_entity_poly.pdbx_seq_one_letter_code
_entity_poly.pdbx_strand_id
1 'polypeptide(L)'
;MRNKSKSDSSLKIDINYVARLANLPLSDEEKKTFEKQLKEVLNYFSNLNEVNTKTVEPIGHITGLVDVVREDKTAPSISQEDALVNAPKTHNGFFEVEAIFEEE
;
A
#
# COMPACT_ATOMS: atom_id res chain seq x y z
N MET A 1 11.89 16.20 35.61
CA MET A 1 10.96 17.28 35.20
C MET A 1 10.36 16.91 33.85
N ARG A 2 9.02 16.89 33.82
CA ARG A 2 8.06 16.84 32.70
C ARG A 2 8.63 16.80 31.27
N ASN A 3 8.31 15.72 30.55
CA ASN A 3 7.88 15.76 29.15
C ASN A 3 6.73 14.75 28.97
N LYS A 4 5.61 15.06 29.65
CA LYS A 4 4.30 14.47 29.41
C LYS A 4 3.52 15.53 28.65
N SER A 5 3.67 15.58 27.32
CA SER A 5 2.90 16.46 26.44
C SER A 5 3.09 16.02 24.98
N LYS A 6 1.98 15.67 24.31
CA LYS A 6 1.80 15.30 22.89
C LYS A 6 1.70 13.81 22.50
N SER A 7 1.08 12.96 23.32
CA SER A 7 0.55 11.67 22.85
C SER A 7 -0.93 11.53 23.22
N ASP A 8 -1.80 12.35 22.61
CA ASP A 8 -3.24 12.07 22.40
C ASP A 8 -4.01 13.35 22.03
N SER A 9 -3.74 13.91 20.85
CA SER A 9 -4.69 14.87 20.26
C SER A 9 -4.75 14.69 18.75
N SER A 10 -5.68 13.82 18.35
CA SER A 10 -6.16 13.55 16.99
C SER A 10 -5.11 13.12 15.96
N LEU A 11 -4.93 11.81 15.80
CA LEU A 11 -4.69 11.26 14.47
C LEU A 11 -5.91 11.61 13.61
N LYS A 12 -5.87 12.79 12.98
CA LYS A 12 -6.84 13.16 11.95
C LYS A 12 -6.44 12.40 10.69
N ILE A 13 -7.15 11.33 10.42
CA ILE A 13 -6.95 10.54 9.22
C ILE A 13 -7.98 11.02 8.23
N ASP A 14 -7.51 11.51 7.09
CA ASP A 14 -8.39 11.81 5.97
C ASP A 14 -8.61 10.53 5.18
N ILE A 15 -9.80 9.95 5.33
CA ILE A 15 -10.18 8.73 4.60
C ILE A 15 -10.17 8.94 3.09
N ASN A 16 -10.43 10.16 2.59
CA ASN A 16 -10.38 10.46 1.16
C ASN A 16 -8.93 10.40 0.65
N TYR A 17 -8.00 10.95 1.43
CA TYR A 17 -6.59 10.92 1.08
C TYR A 17 -6.06 9.49 1.01
N VAL A 18 -6.37 8.67 2.01
CA VAL A 18 -5.96 7.26 2.07
C VAL A 18 -6.58 6.45 0.94
N ALA A 19 -7.88 6.62 0.68
CA ALA A 19 -8.58 5.94 -0.39
C ALA A 19 -8.00 6.30 -1.77
N ARG A 20 -7.65 7.58 -1.99
CA ARG A 20 -6.98 8.03 -3.22
C ARG A 20 -5.62 7.37 -3.42
N LEU A 21 -4.79 7.28 -2.37
CA LEU A 21 -3.49 6.60 -2.44
C LEU A 21 -3.62 5.11 -2.76
N ALA A 22 -4.67 4.47 -2.25
CA ALA A 22 -4.96 3.06 -2.48
C ALA A 22 -5.73 2.80 -3.79
N ASN A 23 -6.08 3.83 -4.56
CA ASN A 23 -6.96 3.76 -5.72
C ASN A 23 -8.29 3.03 -5.43
N LEU A 24 -8.93 3.37 -4.31
CA LEU A 24 -10.21 2.80 -3.88
C LEU A 24 -11.34 3.82 -4.05
N PRO A 25 -12.29 3.62 -4.98
CA PRO A 25 -13.50 4.41 -5.02
C PRO A 25 -14.41 4.00 -3.86
N LEU A 26 -14.70 4.93 -2.95
CA LEU A 26 -15.56 4.70 -1.79
C LEU A 26 -16.81 5.57 -1.85
N SER A 27 -17.96 5.01 -1.46
CA SER A 27 -19.17 5.77 -1.21
C SER A 27 -19.05 6.65 0.04
N ASP A 28 -19.94 7.63 0.19
CA ASP A 28 -19.92 8.50 1.38
C ASP A 28 -20.31 7.76 2.67
N GLU A 29 -21.14 6.72 2.56
CA GLU A 29 -21.47 5.81 3.65
C GLU A 29 -20.26 4.94 4.05
N GLU A 30 -19.54 4.41 3.07
CA GLU A 30 -18.33 3.61 3.29
C GLU A 30 -17.23 4.46 3.93
N LYS A 31 -17.01 5.69 3.46
CA LYS A 31 -16.05 6.64 4.06
C LYS A 31 -16.32 6.85 5.54
N LYS A 32 -17.57 7.13 5.93
CA LYS A 32 -17.95 7.32 7.35
C LYS A 32 -17.70 6.05 8.18
N THR A 33 -17.98 4.89 7.60
CA THR A 33 -17.80 3.59 8.26
C THR A 33 -16.31 3.29 8.46
N PHE A 34 -15.53 3.39 7.39
CA PHE A 34 -14.10 3.10 7.40
C PHE A 34 -13.29 4.12 8.19
N GLU A 35 -13.69 5.39 8.23
CA GLU A 35 -13.04 6.38 9.09
C GLU A 35 -13.11 5.95 10.57
N LYS A 36 -14.28 5.49 11.03
CA LYS A 36 -14.45 5.00 12.40
C LYS A 36 -13.65 3.72 12.64
N GLN A 37 -13.77 2.74 11.75
CA GLN A 37 -13.10 1.44 11.90
C GLN A 37 -11.56 1.57 11.86
N LEU A 38 -11.03 2.37 10.93
CA LEU A 38 -9.60 2.61 10.83
C LEU A 38 -9.05 3.29 12.09
N LYS A 39 -9.81 4.23 12.66
CA LYS A 39 -9.45 4.86 13.93
C LYS A 39 -9.42 3.84 15.07
N GLU A 40 -10.38 2.93 15.16
CA GLU A 40 -10.39 1.86 16.16
C GLU A 40 -9.17 0.93 16.02
N VAL A 41 -8.84 0.54 14.79
CA VAL A 41 -7.67 -0.30 14.48
C VAL A 41 -6.37 0.41 14.90
N LEU A 42 -6.20 1.68 14.55
CA LEU A 42 -4.98 2.42 14.90
C LEU A 42 -4.86 2.68 16.39
N ASN A 43 -5.99 2.93 17.08
CA ASN A 43 -6.00 3.01 18.54
C ASN A 43 -5.54 1.70 19.17
N TYR A 44 -5.94 0.55 18.61
CA TYR A 44 -5.46 -0.75 19.07
C TYR A 44 -3.95 -0.93 18.85
N PHE A 45 -3.42 -0.48 17.71
CA PHE A 45 -1.97 -0.51 17.44
C PHE A 45 -1.15 0.39 18.36
N SER A 46 -1.74 1.44 18.96
CA SER A 46 -1.06 2.29 19.93
C SER A 46 -0.50 1.52 21.14
N ASN A 47 -1.04 0.34 21.45
CA ASN A 47 -0.52 -0.55 22.49
C ASN A 47 0.95 -0.96 22.22
N LEU A 48 1.38 -1.01 20.95
CA LEU A 48 2.77 -1.35 20.61
C LEU A 48 3.76 -0.26 21.04
N ASN A 49 3.31 0.99 21.25
CA ASN A 49 4.17 2.09 21.70
C ASN A 49 4.64 1.91 23.16
N GLU A 50 4.00 1.03 23.93
CA GLU A 50 4.41 0.72 25.31
C GLU A 50 5.69 -0.13 25.35
N VAL A 51 6.01 -0.82 24.26
CA VAL A 51 7.18 -1.69 24.16
C VAL A 51 8.41 -0.88 23.74
N ASN A 52 9.47 -0.91 24.55
CA ASN A 52 10.72 -0.22 24.23
C ASN A 52 11.54 -0.99 23.18
N THR A 53 11.62 -0.44 21.96
CA THR A 53 12.36 -1.04 20.83
C THR A 53 13.65 -0.28 20.49
N LYS A 54 14.13 0.67 21.33
CA LYS A 54 15.28 1.53 21.02
C LYS A 54 16.59 0.81 20.72
N THR A 55 16.74 -0.44 21.17
CA THR A 55 17.95 -1.24 21.02
C THR A 55 17.75 -2.45 20.11
N VAL A 56 16.60 -2.53 19.42
CA VAL A 56 16.25 -3.65 18.54
C VAL A 56 16.25 -3.14 17.12
N GLU A 57 17.07 -3.75 16.26
CA GLU A 57 17.09 -3.44 14.84
C GLU A 57 15.81 -3.93 14.15
N PRO A 58 15.24 -3.15 13.20
CA PRO A 58 14.11 -3.59 12.40
C PRO A 58 14.46 -4.84 11.57
N ILE A 59 13.53 -5.80 11.50
CA ILE A 59 13.69 -7.02 10.71
C ILE A 59 12.89 -6.86 9.40
N GLY A 60 13.57 -6.79 8.26
CA GLY A 60 12.93 -6.70 6.93
C GLY A 60 12.66 -8.05 6.26
N HIS A 61 13.56 -9.02 6.45
CA HIS A 61 13.44 -10.38 5.90
C HIS A 61 14.09 -11.37 6.87
N ILE A 62 13.54 -12.58 6.98
CA ILE A 62 14.00 -13.60 7.94
C ILE A 62 15.02 -14.59 7.35
N THR A 63 15.20 -14.58 6.03
CA THR A 63 15.93 -15.61 5.28
C THR A 63 17.44 -15.37 5.19
N GLY A 64 17.93 -14.21 5.65
CA GLY A 64 19.35 -13.85 5.63
C GLY A 64 19.97 -13.79 4.23
N LEU A 65 19.16 -13.64 3.19
CA LEU A 65 19.62 -13.56 1.82
C LEU A 65 20.38 -12.25 1.59
N VAL A 66 21.58 -12.36 1.02
CA VAL A 66 22.45 -11.24 0.69
C VAL A 66 22.89 -11.40 -0.76
N ASP A 67 22.86 -10.31 -1.53
CA ASP A 67 23.38 -10.25 -2.90
C ASP A 67 22.88 -11.36 -3.84
N VAL A 68 21.59 -11.69 -3.75
CA VAL A 68 20.97 -12.67 -4.66
C VAL A 68 20.82 -12.03 -6.04
N VAL A 69 21.76 -12.36 -6.93
CA VAL A 69 21.80 -11.86 -8.31
C VAL A 69 21.32 -12.90 -9.31
N ARG A 70 20.72 -12.41 -10.39
CA ARG A 70 20.39 -13.21 -11.57
C ARG A 70 21.49 -13.00 -12.63
N GLU A 71 21.94 -14.06 -13.27
CA GLU A 71 22.84 -13.95 -14.43
C GLU A 71 22.19 -13.15 -15.56
N ASP A 72 22.97 -12.36 -16.29
CA ASP A 72 22.49 -11.62 -17.45
C ASP A 72 22.42 -12.51 -18.69
N LYS A 73 21.46 -13.45 -18.66
CA LYS A 73 21.14 -14.35 -19.78
C LYS A 73 19.68 -14.14 -20.20
N THR A 74 19.43 -14.25 -21.49
CA THR A 74 18.08 -14.20 -22.05
C THR A 74 17.36 -15.53 -21.80
N ALA A 75 16.05 -15.44 -21.61
CA ALA A 75 15.15 -16.59 -21.52
C ALA A 75 13.95 -16.36 -22.45
N PRO A 76 13.27 -17.42 -22.92
CA PRO A 76 12.04 -17.25 -23.68
C PRO A 76 11.00 -16.43 -22.89
N SER A 77 10.50 -15.36 -23.48
CA SER A 77 9.34 -14.64 -22.96
C SER A 77 8.08 -15.48 -23.13
N ILE A 78 7.05 -15.19 -22.33
CA ILE A 78 5.70 -15.69 -22.59
C ILE A 78 5.20 -15.21 -23.96
N SER A 79 4.33 -15.98 -24.61
CA SER A 79 3.74 -15.57 -25.88
C SER A 79 2.85 -14.33 -25.70
N GLN A 80 2.66 -13.53 -26.76
CA GLN A 80 1.75 -12.38 -26.70
C GLN A 80 0.31 -12.82 -26.39
N GLU A 81 -0.10 -13.98 -26.91
CA GLU A 81 -1.41 -14.57 -26.65
C GLU A 81 -1.59 -14.90 -25.16
N ASP A 82 -0.62 -15.60 -24.57
CA ASP A 82 -0.65 -15.96 -23.14
C ASP A 82 -0.60 -14.72 -22.24
N ALA A 83 0.16 -13.70 -22.63
CA ALA A 83 0.24 -12.43 -21.89
C ALA A 83 -1.09 -11.68 -21.86
N LEU A 84 -1.89 -11.80 -22.92
CA LEU A 84 -3.14 -11.05 -23.11
C LEU A 84 -4.39 -11.82 -22.69
N VAL A 85 -4.29 -13.12 -22.40
CA VAL A 85 -5.45 -13.99 -22.15
C VAL A 85 -6.37 -13.50 -21.01
N ASN A 86 -5.81 -12.83 -20.01
CA ASN A 86 -6.56 -12.30 -18.86
C ASN A 86 -6.83 -10.78 -18.95
N ALA A 87 -6.43 -10.13 -20.04
CA ALA A 87 -6.65 -8.70 -20.20
C ALA A 87 -8.16 -8.42 -20.39
N PRO A 88 -8.76 -7.47 -19.66
CA PRO A 88 -10.18 -7.13 -19.82
C PRO A 88 -10.54 -6.66 -21.24
N LYS A 89 -9.62 -5.97 -21.92
CA LYS A 89 -9.75 -5.51 -23.30
C LYS A 89 -8.39 -5.56 -23.99
N THR A 90 -8.41 -5.91 -25.27
CA THR A 90 -7.20 -5.99 -26.10
C THR A 90 -7.49 -5.44 -27.49
N HIS A 91 -6.48 -4.81 -28.07
CA HIS A 91 -6.57 -4.28 -29.43
C HIS A 91 -5.21 -4.44 -30.13
N ASN A 92 -5.17 -5.11 -31.29
CA ASN A 92 -3.94 -5.31 -32.09
C ASN A 92 -2.71 -5.78 -31.29
N GLY A 93 -2.92 -6.65 -30.29
CA GLY A 93 -1.83 -7.18 -29.47
C GLY A 93 -1.38 -6.27 -28.30
N PHE A 94 -2.17 -5.23 -27.97
CA PHE A 94 -1.97 -4.33 -26.84
C PHE A 94 -3.06 -4.50 -25.79
N PHE A 95 -2.74 -4.17 -24.54
CA PHE A 95 -3.73 -3.91 -23.50
C PHE A 95 -4.44 -2.59 -23.80
N GLU A 96 -5.76 -2.63 -23.93
CA GLU A 96 -6.54 -1.43 -24.19
C GLU A 96 -7.04 -0.84 -22.86
N VAL A 97 -6.72 0.44 -22.63
CA VAL A 97 -7.15 1.22 -21.47
C VAL A 97 -7.67 2.57 -21.93
N GLU A 98 -8.41 3.26 -21.06
CA GLU A 98 -8.77 4.66 -21.33
C GLU A 98 -7.50 5.51 -21.39
N ALA A 99 -7.48 6.44 -22.35
CA ALA A 99 -6.34 7.31 -22.54
C ALA A 99 -6.15 8.20 -21.30
N ILE A 100 -4.92 8.22 -20.78
CA ILE A 100 -4.56 9.07 -19.65
C ILE A 100 -4.28 10.47 -20.19
N PHE A 101 -5.13 11.42 -19.83
CA PHE A 101 -4.92 12.84 -20.06
C PHE A 101 -4.60 13.50 -18.71
N GLU A 102 -3.73 14.50 -18.69
CA GLU A 102 -3.55 15.33 -17.51
C GLU A 102 -4.79 16.23 -17.36
N GLU A 103 -5.47 16.14 -16.23
CA GLU A 103 -6.44 17.15 -15.80
C GLU A 103 -5.64 18.31 -15.16
N GLU A 104 -5.67 19.50 -15.78
CA GLU A 104 -5.15 20.76 -15.19
C GLU A 104 -5.97 21.20 -13.97
#